data_AF-A0A950HW08-F1
#
_entry.id   AF-A0A950HW08-F1
#
_cell.length_a   1.000
_cell.length_b   1.000
_cell.length_c   1.000
_cell.angle_alpha   90.00
_cell.angle_beta   90.00
_cell.angle_gamma   90.00
#
_symmetry.space_group_name_H-M   'P 1'
#
loop_
_entity.id
_entity.type
_entity.pdbx_description
1 polymer ?
#
loop_
_entity_poly.entity_id
_entity_poly.type
_entity_poly.pdbx_seq_one_letter_code
_entity_poly.pdbx_strand_id
1 'polypeptide(L)'
;MDVNVLIALIDPEHVDHDLAHRWSGRVGAKSFATCPLTENGLVRIVGHPKYPNSPGPPGIVLQALIGIRALPGHVFWPDRLSIADAGFFAPELLSSHTRVTTAESGWRTVFRDRLVMAESPYT
;
A
#
# COMPACT_ATOMS: atom_id res chain seq x y z
N MET A 1 -1.38 2.33 -0.82
CA MET A 1 -0.13 3.11 -0.93
C MET A 1 0.96 2.13 -1.25
N ASP A 2 1.87 2.44 -2.17
CA ASP A 2 2.93 1.51 -2.56
C ASP A 2 3.86 1.17 -1.40
N VAL A 3 4.39 -0.07 -1.41
CA VAL A 3 5.28 -0.58 -0.36
C VAL A 3 6.55 0.29 -0.21
N ASN A 4 7.08 0.86 -1.28
CA ASN A 4 8.28 1.70 -1.20
C ASN A 4 8.05 2.96 -0.38
N VAL A 5 6.85 3.53 -0.42
CA VAL A 5 6.49 4.70 0.42
C VAL A 5 6.43 4.29 1.89
N LEU A 6 5.90 3.11 2.20
CA LEU A 6 5.90 2.58 3.57
C LEU A 6 7.32 2.34 4.09
N ILE A 7 8.21 1.80 3.26
CA ILE A 7 9.61 1.58 3.60
C ILE A 7 10.28 2.94 3.87
N ALA A 8 10.09 3.91 2.99
CA ALA A 8 10.65 5.26 3.14
C ALA A 8 10.17 5.98 4.42
N LEU A 9 8.94 5.71 4.89
CA LEU A 9 8.45 6.27 6.16
C LEU A 9 9.16 5.68 7.38
N ILE A 10 9.65 4.44 7.31
CA ILE A 10 10.25 3.71 8.43
C ILE A 10 11.78 3.82 8.43
N ASP A 11 12.41 3.79 7.26
CA ASP A 11 13.86 3.78 7.12
C ASP A 11 14.40 5.21 6.89
N PRO A 12 15.13 5.82 7.85
CA PRO A 12 15.70 7.16 7.72
C PRO A 12 16.76 7.28 6.64
N GLU A 13 17.40 6.18 6.25
CA GLU A 13 18.43 6.17 5.21
C GLU A 13 17.87 5.85 3.82
N HIS A 14 16.57 5.60 3.71
CA HIS A 14 15.93 5.44 2.41
C HIS A 14 16.04 6.76 1.62
N VAL A 15 16.40 6.69 0.34
CA VAL A 15 16.61 7.87 -0.53
C VAL A 15 15.40 8.83 -0.55
N ASP A 16 14.20 8.28 -0.45
CA ASP A 16 12.94 9.04 -0.44
C ASP A 16 12.40 9.36 0.96
N HIS A 17 13.17 9.16 2.05
CA HIS A 17 12.69 9.34 3.42
C HIS A 17 12.05 10.72 3.64
N ASP A 18 12.78 11.79 3.34
CA ASP A 18 12.28 13.15 3.51
C ASP A 18 11.06 13.44 2.62
N LEU A 19 11.03 12.86 1.41
CA LEU A 19 9.91 13.03 0.49
C LEU A 19 8.66 12.35 1.03
N ALA A 20 8.78 11.13 1.55
CA ALA A 20 7.69 10.38 2.14
C ALA A 20 7.11 11.09 3.37
N HIS A 21 7.97 11.63 4.25
CA HIS A 21 7.53 12.41 5.42
C HIS A 21 6.86 13.74 5.02
N ARG A 22 7.41 14.47 4.03
CA ARG A 22 6.75 15.67 3.48
C ARG A 22 5.41 15.38 2.82
N TRP A 23 5.27 14.23 2.17
CA TRP A 23 4.00 13.79 1.60
C TRP A 23 3.01 13.40 2.70
N SER A 24 3.47 12.65 3.71
CA SER A 24 2.65 12.19 4.85
C SER A 24 2.07 13.38 5.61
N GLY A 25 2.87 14.40 5.93
CA GLY A 25 2.41 15.59 6.65
C GLY A 25 1.43 16.49 5.87
N ARG A 26 1.30 16.34 4.55
CA ARG A 26 0.44 17.19 3.70
C ARG A 26 -0.76 16.47 3.11
N VAL A 27 -0.50 15.36 2.43
CA VAL A 27 -1.48 14.58 1.66
C VAL A 27 -1.90 13.34 2.46
N GLY A 28 -0.93 12.60 3.00
CA GLY A 28 -1.19 11.39 3.79
C GLY A 28 -2.10 11.67 4.99
N ALA A 29 -1.86 12.77 5.70
CA ALA A 29 -2.68 13.22 6.82
C ALA A 29 -4.18 13.41 6.47
N LYS A 30 -4.51 13.62 5.19
CA LYS A 30 -5.90 13.74 4.73
C LYS A 30 -6.50 12.38 4.41
N SER A 31 -5.77 11.57 3.62
CA SER A 31 -6.17 10.22 3.29
C SER A 31 -5.03 9.45 2.64
N PHE A 32 -4.73 8.28 3.18
CA PHE A 32 -3.95 7.25 2.51
C PHE A 32 -4.43 5.88 2.95
N ALA A 33 -4.02 4.83 2.24
CA ALA A 33 -4.41 3.48 2.61
C ALA A 33 -3.30 2.47 2.47
N THR A 34 -3.36 1.44 3.31
CA THR A 34 -2.62 0.20 3.14
C THR A 34 -3.59 -0.93 2.77
N CYS A 35 -3.06 -1.98 2.18
CA CYS A 35 -3.78 -3.22 1.90
C CYS A 35 -2.90 -4.43 2.33
N PRO A 36 -3.45 -5.66 2.42
CA PRO A 36 -2.69 -6.84 2.81
C PRO A 36 -1.36 -7.00 2.07
N LEU A 37 -1.36 -6.73 0.76
CA LEU A 37 -0.16 -6.86 -0.08
C LEU A 37 0.95 -5.89 0.35
N THR A 38 0.60 -4.63 0.60
CA THR A 38 1.57 -3.58 0.98
C THR A 38 2.08 -3.76 2.41
N GLU A 39 1.22 -4.21 3.33
CA GLU A 39 1.61 -4.50 4.72
C GLU A 39 2.54 -5.71 4.80
N ASN A 40 2.21 -6.78 4.08
CA ASN A 40 3.06 -7.97 3.97
C ASN A 40 4.41 -7.63 3.31
N GLY A 41 4.38 -6.81 2.24
CA GLY A 41 5.58 -6.34 1.56
C GLY A 41 6.52 -5.60 2.51
N LEU A 42 5.99 -4.65 3.27
CA LEU A 42 6.75 -3.88 4.26
C LEU A 42 7.43 -4.80 5.28
N VAL A 43 6.64 -5.65 5.95
CA VAL A 43 7.11 -6.54 7.02
C VAL A 43 8.16 -7.52 6.50
N ARG A 44 7.98 -8.06 5.29
CA ARG A 44 8.91 -9.01 4.67
C ARG A 44 10.21 -8.36 4.22
N ILE A 45 10.16 -7.16 3.62
CA ILE A 45 11.34 -6.49 3.06
C ILE A 45 12.20 -5.91 4.19
N VAL A 46 11.62 -5.07 5.04
CA VAL A 46 12.36 -4.38 6.12
C VAL A 46 12.78 -5.34 7.22
N GLY A 47 11.99 -6.39 7.47
CA GLY A 47 12.31 -7.42 8.47
C GLY A 47 13.35 -8.43 7.99
N HIS A 48 13.84 -8.32 6.75
CA HIS A 48 14.83 -9.24 6.21
C HIS A 48 16.23 -8.92 6.75
N PRO A 49 17.02 -9.92 7.21
CA PRO A 49 18.33 -9.67 7.85
C PRO A 49 19.39 -9.08 6.90
N LYS A 50 19.18 -9.16 5.58
CA LYS A 50 20.04 -8.51 4.57
C LYS A 50 19.55 -7.12 4.14
N TYR A 51 18.42 -6.64 4.67
CA TYR A 51 18.01 -5.27 4.43
C TYR A 51 18.97 -4.34 5.19
N PRO A 52 19.68 -3.41 4.53
CA PRO A 52 20.80 -2.68 5.12
C PRO A 52 20.48 -2.01 6.47
N ASN A 53 19.27 -1.45 6.58
CA ASN A 53 18.82 -0.69 7.75
C ASN A 53 17.67 -1.38 8.46
N SER A 54 17.74 -2.71 8.55
CA SER A 54 16.70 -3.48 9.21
C SER A 54 16.65 -3.12 10.70
N PRO A 55 15.49 -2.69 11.24
CA PRO A 55 15.32 -2.43 12.66
C PRO A 55 15.26 -3.73 13.48
N GLY A 56 15.23 -4.90 12.82
CA GLY A 56 15.12 -6.21 13.46
C GLY A 56 14.23 -7.17 12.67
N PRO A 57 13.89 -8.33 13.26
CA PRO A 57 13.06 -9.35 12.61
C PRO A 57 11.64 -8.83 12.32
N PRO A 58 10.85 -9.54 11.49
CA PRO A 58 9.50 -9.14 11.10
C PRO A 58 8.56 -8.73 12.25
N GLY A 59 8.71 -9.35 13.44
CA GLY A 59 7.92 -8.99 14.62
C GLY A 59 8.19 -7.57 15.15
N ILE A 60 9.41 -7.04 14.97
CA ILE A 60 9.76 -5.65 15.30
C ILE A 60 9.16 -4.70 14.25
N VAL A 61 9.27 -5.04 12.97
CA VAL A 61 8.71 -4.24 11.86
C VAL A 61 7.18 -4.15 11.96
N LEU A 62 6.52 -5.19 12.47
CA LEU A 62 5.08 -5.17 12.74
C LEU A 62 4.69 -4.01 13.67
N GLN A 63 5.53 -3.65 14.65
CA GLN A 63 5.26 -2.49 15.53
C GLN A 63 5.31 -1.17 14.76
N ALA A 64 6.24 -1.04 13.81
CA ALA A 64 6.30 0.13 12.92
C ALA A 64 5.06 0.21 12.01
N LEU A 65 4.59 -0.92 11.50
CA LEU A 65 3.34 -0.99 10.74
C LEU A 65 2.14 -0.56 11.60
N ILE A 66 2.04 -1.00 12.85
CA ILE A 66 0.99 -0.55 13.78
C ILE A 66 1.05 0.98 13.95
N GLY A 67 2.25 1.56 14.07
CA GLY A 67 2.45 3.00 14.10
C GLY A 67 1.94 3.71 12.83
N ILE A 68 2.23 3.16 11.65
CA ILE A 68 1.71 3.70 10.38
C ILE A 68 0.18 3.66 10.33
N ARG A 69 -0.43 2.55 10.76
CA ARG A 69 -1.89 2.41 10.80
C ARG A 69 -2.58 3.37 11.77
N ALA A 70 -1.83 3.88 12.76
CA ALA A 70 -2.33 4.88 13.70
C ALA A 70 -2.19 6.32 13.16
N LEU A 71 -1.55 6.54 12.01
CA LEU A 71 -1.41 7.88 11.45
C LEU A 71 -2.77 8.46 11.02
N PRO A 72 -3.01 9.77 11.22
CA PRO A 72 -4.19 10.43 10.71
C PRO A 72 -4.35 10.22 9.20
N GLY A 73 -5.60 9.97 8.77
CA GLY A 73 -5.92 9.73 7.36
C GLY A 73 -5.66 8.31 6.87
N HIS A 74 -5.11 7.41 7.70
CA HIS A 74 -4.95 6.00 7.34
C HIS A 74 -6.31 5.30 7.22
N VAL A 75 -6.45 4.47 6.18
CA VAL A 75 -7.53 3.50 6.02
C VAL A 75 -6.94 2.17 5.58
N PHE A 76 -7.41 1.05 6.14
CA PHE A 76 -7.06 -0.27 5.61
C PHE A 76 -8.07 -0.71 4.55
N TRP A 77 -7.58 -1.11 3.36
CA TRP A 77 -8.41 -1.72 2.32
C TRP A 77 -8.20 -3.23 2.29
N PRO A 78 -9.23 -4.01 2.62
CA PRO A 78 -9.14 -5.45 2.48
C PRO A 78 -9.05 -5.81 0.99
N ASP A 79 -8.19 -6.77 0.67
CA ASP A 79 -8.14 -7.32 -0.68
C ASP A 79 -9.15 -8.46 -0.77
N ARG A 80 -10.14 -8.32 -1.66
CA ARG A 80 -11.17 -9.34 -1.93
C ARG A 80 -11.22 -9.72 -3.40
N LEU A 81 -10.38 -9.11 -4.23
CA LEU A 81 -10.41 -9.27 -5.67
C LEU A 81 -9.17 -10.05 -6.10
N SER A 82 -9.36 -11.05 -6.96
CA SER A 82 -8.24 -11.73 -7.57
C SER A 82 -7.87 -11.04 -8.87
N ILE A 83 -6.57 -10.83 -9.12
CA ILE A 83 -6.09 -10.35 -10.44
C ILE A 83 -6.43 -11.32 -11.58
N ALA A 84 -6.70 -12.60 -11.25
CA ALA A 84 -7.13 -13.62 -12.19
C ALA A 84 -8.65 -13.61 -12.44
N ASP A 85 -9.40 -12.74 -11.77
CA ASP A 85 -10.84 -12.61 -11.98
C ASP A 85 -11.11 -11.75 -13.22
N ALA A 86 -11.56 -12.42 -14.29
CA ALA A 86 -11.91 -11.78 -15.57
C ALA A 86 -13.09 -10.80 -15.46
N GLY A 87 -13.89 -10.86 -14.39
CA GLY A 87 -14.96 -9.89 -14.12
C GLY A 87 -14.43 -8.53 -13.64
N PHE A 88 -13.20 -8.47 -13.11
CA PHE A 88 -12.60 -7.26 -12.55
C PHE A 88 -11.35 -6.79 -13.29
N PHE A 89 -10.64 -7.69 -13.97
CA PHE A 89 -9.38 -7.39 -14.66
C PHE A 89 -9.43 -7.84 -16.12
N ALA A 90 -9.13 -6.90 -17.01
CA ALA A 90 -8.95 -7.16 -18.44
C ALA A 90 -7.48 -7.53 -18.71
N PRO A 91 -7.16 -8.80 -19.02
CA PRO A 91 -5.78 -9.25 -19.21
C PRO A 91 -5.05 -8.48 -20.32
N GLU A 92 -5.79 -7.96 -21.31
CA GLU A 92 -5.26 -7.20 -22.44
C GLU A 92 -4.63 -5.87 -21.98
N LEU A 93 -5.04 -5.34 -20.83
CA LEU A 93 -4.50 -4.10 -20.25
C LEU A 93 -3.25 -4.35 -19.39
N LEU A 94 -2.91 -5.61 -19.12
CA LEU A 94 -1.70 -6.04 -18.40
C LEU A 94 -0.51 -6.21 -19.37
N SER A 95 -0.29 -5.23 -20.24
CA SER A 95 0.71 -5.28 -21.31
C SER A 95 2.16 -5.05 -20.84
N SER A 96 2.37 -4.66 -19.59
CA SER A 96 3.70 -4.45 -19.01
C SER A 96 3.69 -4.63 -17.49
N HIS A 97 4.81 -5.14 -16.96
CA HIS A 97 5.00 -5.33 -15.52
C HIS A 97 4.88 -4.02 -14.73
N THR A 98 5.12 -2.85 -15.36
CA THR A 98 5.05 -1.54 -14.68
C THR A 98 3.62 -1.10 -14.39
N ARG A 99 2.63 -1.75 -14.98
CA ARG A 99 1.20 -1.45 -14.80
C ARG A 99 0.55 -2.25 -13.66
N VAL A 100 1.31 -3.16 -13.04
CA VAL A 100 0.87 -3.93 -11.88
C VAL A 100 1.43 -3.25 -10.63
N THR A 101 0.62 -2.37 -10.02
CA THR A 101 1.04 -1.59 -8.86
C THR A 101 0.32 -2.02 -7.59
N THR A 102 0.99 -1.89 -6.46
CA THR A 102 0.42 -2.21 -5.15
C THR A 102 -0.26 -0.96 -4.59
N ALA A 103 -1.59 -0.91 -4.67
CA ALA A 103 -2.49 0.13 -4.14
C ALA A 103 -2.01 1.60 -4.32
N GLU A 104 -2.49 2.30 -5.34
CA GLU A 104 -2.28 3.76 -5.47
C GLU A 104 -3.23 4.59 -4.59
N SER A 105 -2.71 5.69 -4.05
CA SER A 105 -3.48 6.76 -3.44
C SER A 105 -4.29 7.50 -4.50
N GLY A 106 -5.48 6.98 -4.85
CA GLY A 106 -6.31 7.63 -5.89
C GLY A 106 -7.46 6.84 -6.50
N TRP A 107 -7.86 5.69 -5.96
CA TRP A 107 -8.96 4.89 -6.55
C TRP A 107 -10.28 5.68 -6.75
N ARG A 108 -10.50 6.76 -5.98
CA ARG A 108 -11.67 7.64 -6.15
C ARG A 108 -11.68 8.46 -7.45
N THR A 109 -10.56 8.59 -8.17
CA THR A 109 -10.50 9.43 -9.38
C THR A 109 -10.47 8.61 -10.68
N VAL A 110 -9.97 7.37 -10.67
CA VAL A 110 -9.87 6.54 -11.89
C VAL A 110 -11.10 5.65 -12.12
N PHE A 111 -11.87 5.30 -11.07
CA PHE A 111 -12.98 4.35 -11.18
C PHE A 111 -14.38 4.88 -10.86
N ARG A 112 -14.52 6.18 -10.60
CA ARG A 112 -15.84 6.79 -10.31
C ARG A 112 -16.84 6.64 -11.47
N ASP A 113 -16.36 6.44 -12.70
CA ASP A 113 -17.22 6.35 -13.88
C ASP A 113 -17.32 4.94 -14.51
N ARG A 114 -16.73 3.90 -13.90
CA ARG A 114 -16.78 2.52 -14.48
C ARG A 114 -17.01 1.34 -13.55
N LEU A 115 -17.09 1.52 -12.23
CA LEU A 115 -17.72 0.50 -11.39
C LEU A 115 -19.10 0.98 -10.98
N VAL A 116 -20.09 0.57 -11.78
CA VAL A 116 -21.44 0.32 -11.27
C VAL A 116 -21.27 -0.51 -10.02
N MET A 117 -21.83 0.01 -8.92
CA MET A 117 -21.99 -0.67 -7.65
C MET A 117 -22.50 -2.10 -7.90
N ALA A 118 -21.64 -3.10 -7.76
CA ALA A 118 -22.12 -4.40 -7.32
C ALA A 118 -22.31 -4.26 -5.82
N GLU A 119 -23.52 -3.91 -5.40
CA GLU A 119 -23.96 -4.14 -4.03
C GLU A 119 -23.67 -5.61 -3.70
N SER A 120 -22.97 -5.85 -2.58
CA SER A 120 -22.75 -7.19 -2.05
C SER A 120 -24.11 -7.85 -1.76
N PRO A 121 -24.43 -9.03 -2.32
CA PRO A 121 -25.63 -9.78 -1.93
C PRO A 121 -25.47 -10.53 -0.60
N TYR A 122 -24.34 -10.35 0.10
CA TYR A 122 -24.15 -10.93 1.43
C TYR A 122 -24.02 -9.81 2.46
N THR A 123 -25.03 -9.76 3.32
CA THR A 123 -25.15 -9.00 4.57
C THR A 123 -24.00 -9.24 5.52
#